data_AF-A0A9D6SDS1-F1
#
_entry.id   AF-A0A9D6SDS1-F1
#
_cell.length_a   1.000
_cell.length_b   1.000
_cell.length_c   1.000
_cell.angle_alpha   90.00
_cell.angle_beta   90.00
_cell.angle_gamma   90.00
#
_symmetry.space_group_name_H-M   'P 1'
#
loop_
_entity.id
_entity.type
_entity.pdbx_description
1 polymer ?
#
loop_
_entity_poly.entity_id
_entity_poly.type
_entity_poly.pdbx_seq_one_letter_code
_entity_poly.pdbx_strand_id
1 'polypeptide(L)'
;MDGLWAVLARNLILVCVTSAWLATFTCGERSILGKGAEPPCLMAPNHLKLPLSHDGLVWLEGEEQSGPCEAVPDGKWIRKPSGKSDLFIHAAGPSGSGRYWTLTVGVGRKNSSKPARGICLATSTVGWRTLQQFKMSPLVWLDDVDGDGKAEVILWDSFPIHKDASMAEFGMTAWVYRLTSEGSLVLDWNSSRKLARELAAAYRLPLSSPTQQLAPLRGEAAAALMMFAEARCAVAGQESR
;
A
#
# COMPACT_ATOMS: atom_id res chain seq x y z
N MET A 1 28.75 51.60 36.30
CA MET A 1 29.62 50.74 35.46
C MET A 1 29.05 50.81 34.08
N ASP A 2 29.36 51.94 33.45
CA ASP A 2 28.85 52.39 32.17
C ASP A 2 29.87 52.05 31.10
N GLY A 3 29.36 51.75 29.90
CA GLY A 3 30.16 51.82 28.69
C GLY A 3 30.53 50.46 28.09
N LEU A 4 29.70 50.00 27.15
CA LEU A 4 30.20 49.33 25.94
C LEU A 4 29.13 49.40 24.82
N TRP A 5 28.79 50.62 24.43
CA TRP A 5 28.21 50.92 23.11
C TRP A 5 29.19 51.86 22.40
N ALA A 6 29.30 51.71 21.07
CA ALA A 6 29.91 52.65 20.12
C ALA A 6 31.43 52.60 19.88
N VAL A 7 31.83 51.81 18.88
CA VAL A 7 32.83 52.19 17.86
C VAL A 7 32.23 51.78 16.50
N LEU A 8 31.44 52.63 15.86
CA LEU A 8 31.84 53.47 14.70
C LEU A 8 32.58 52.65 13.62
N ALA A 9 31.90 52.19 12.57
CA ALA A 9 31.47 53.01 11.42
C ALA A 9 32.64 53.79 10.79
N ARG A 10 33.29 53.18 9.79
CA ARG A 10 34.06 53.84 8.73
C ARG A 10 34.43 52.78 7.69
N ASN A 11 33.67 52.73 6.60
CA ASN A 11 34.15 52.49 5.23
C ASN A 11 32.94 52.19 4.33
N LEU A 12 32.25 53.28 3.98
CA LEU A 12 31.44 53.38 2.78
C LEU A 12 32.07 54.50 1.94
N ILE A 13 32.08 54.33 0.61
CA ILE A 13 32.29 55.31 -0.48
C ILE A 13 33.56 55.05 -1.34
N LEU A 14 33.35 55.10 -2.67
CA LEU A 14 34.21 54.77 -3.83
C LEU A 14 34.33 53.26 -4.11
N VAL A 15 33.66 52.66 -5.11
CA VAL A 15 33.61 53.05 -6.53
C VAL A 15 32.28 52.65 -7.17
N CYS A 16 31.48 53.65 -7.59
CA CYS A 16 30.53 53.53 -8.69
C CYS A 16 31.16 54.26 -9.88
N VAL A 17 31.63 53.57 -10.92
CA VAL A 17 31.53 53.92 -12.37
C VAL A 17 32.07 52.68 -13.13
N THR A 18 31.46 52.39 -14.28
CA THR A 18 31.78 51.36 -15.29
C THR A 18 31.25 49.94 -15.03
N SER A 19 30.02 49.67 -15.48
CA SER A 19 29.75 48.71 -16.57
C SER A 19 28.25 48.44 -16.69
N ALA A 20 27.52 49.44 -17.20
CA ALA A 20 26.21 49.23 -17.79
C ALA A 20 26.39 48.59 -19.17
N TRP A 21 26.60 47.27 -19.24
CA TRP A 21 26.47 46.46 -20.46
C TRP A 21 26.07 45.04 -20.07
N LEU A 22 25.09 44.46 -20.79
CA LEU A 22 24.48 43.13 -20.66
C LEU A 22 23.32 42.99 -19.67
N ALA A 23 22.32 43.86 -19.82
CA ALA A 23 20.92 43.52 -19.54
C ALA A 23 20.25 43.00 -20.82
N THR A 24 20.66 41.81 -21.29
CA THR A 24 20.00 41.01 -22.33
C THR A 24 20.48 39.57 -22.14
N PHE A 25 19.58 38.58 -22.26
CA PHE A 25 19.76 37.14 -21.95
C PHE A 25 19.67 36.85 -20.44
N THR A 26 18.70 36.10 -19.88
CA THR A 26 17.86 35.02 -20.42
C THR A 26 16.51 35.00 -19.69
N CYS A 27 15.52 35.69 -20.24
CA CYS A 27 14.12 35.33 -20.03
C CYS A 27 13.77 34.26 -21.06
N GLY A 28 14.09 32.99 -20.77
CA GLY A 28 13.81 31.91 -21.73
C GLY A 28 14.73 30.71 -21.59
N GLU A 29 14.59 29.96 -20.52
CA GLU A 29 14.81 28.52 -20.51
C GLU A 29 14.15 27.97 -19.25
N ARG A 30 12.81 27.92 -19.27
CA ARG A 30 12.13 26.84 -18.55
C ARG A 30 12.65 25.59 -19.22
N SER A 31 13.72 25.02 -18.66
CA SER A 31 14.16 23.69 -19.02
C SER A 31 12.92 22.82 -19.04
N ILE A 32 12.57 22.36 -20.24
CA ILE A 32 11.78 21.17 -20.44
C ILE A 32 12.66 20.04 -19.88
N LEU A 33 12.80 20.02 -18.56
CA LEU A 33 13.28 18.88 -17.81
C LEU A 33 12.26 17.81 -18.14
N GLY A 34 12.60 17.01 -19.15
CA GLY A 34 11.82 15.85 -19.53
C GLY A 34 11.45 15.15 -18.25
N LYS A 35 10.15 15.02 -18.00
CA LYS A 35 9.60 14.35 -16.82
C LYS A 35 10.32 13.01 -16.73
N GLY A 36 11.30 12.91 -15.84
CA GLY A 36 12.07 11.69 -15.66
C GLY A 36 11.06 10.59 -15.36
N ALA A 37 11.19 9.44 -16.03
CA ALA A 37 10.30 8.32 -15.77
C ALA A 37 10.27 8.05 -14.26
N GLU A 38 9.07 7.96 -13.69
CA GLU A 38 8.92 7.66 -12.27
C GLU A 38 9.59 6.31 -11.96
N PRO A 39 10.29 6.18 -10.82
CA PRO A 39 10.90 4.92 -10.45
C PRO A 39 9.83 3.83 -10.24
N PRO A 40 10.13 2.55 -10.50
CA PRO A 40 9.19 1.48 -10.23
C PRO A 40 8.91 1.35 -8.73
N CYS A 41 7.66 1.03 -8.36
CA CYS A 41 7.33 0.73 -6.97
C CYS A 41 7.94 -0.61 -6.54
N LEU A 42 8.36 -0.70 -5.27
CA LEU A 42 8.82 -1.96 -4.66
C LEU A 42 7.70 -2.98 -4.43
N MET A 43 6.45 -2.50 -4.44
CA MET A 43 5.26 -3.33 -4.32
C MET A 43 4.34 -3.11 -5.51
N ALA A 44 3.76 -4.20 -5.97
CA ALA A 44 2.75 -4.23 -7.02
C ALA A 44 1.72 -5.30 -6.66
N PRO A 45 0.42 -5.06 -6.90
CA PRO A 45 -0.58 -6.11 -6.74
C PRO A 45 -0.39 -7.16 -7.83
N ASN A 46 -0.55 -8.43 -7.49
CA ASN A 46 -0.52 -9.51 -8.48
C ASN A 46 -1.70 -9.42 -9.47
N HIS A 47 -2.81 -8.79 -9.05
CA HIS A 47 -4.04 -8.71 -9.82
C HIS A 47 -4.63 -7.30 -9.75
N LEU A 48 -5.02 -6.72 -10.90
CA LEU A 48 -5.78 -5.46 -10.91
C LEU A 48 -7.30 -5.68 -10.84
N LYS A 49 -7.73 -6.87 -11.28
CA LYS A 49 -9.11 -7.32 -11.30
C LYS A 49 -9.13 -8.78 -10.90
N LEU A 50 -10.02 -9.13 -9.97
CA LEU A 50 -10.28 -10.49 -9.54
C LEU A 50 -11.66 -10.90 -10.07
N PRO A 51 -11.74 -11.59 -11.22
CA PRO A 51 -13.02 -12.06 -11.75
C PRO A 51 -13.60 -13.12 -10.82
N LEU A 52 -14.86 -12.97 -10.39
CA LEU A 52 -15.54 -14.01 -9.62
C LEU A 52 -16.15 -15.02 -10.59
N SER A 53 -15.96 -16.31 -10.32
CA SER A 53 -16.59 -17.38 -11.12
C SER A 53 -18.10 -17.19 -11.21
N HIS A 54 -18.73 -17.62 -12.29
CA HIS A 54 -20.19 -17.76 -12.32
C HIS A 54 -20.64 -19.05 -11.63
N ASP A 55 -19.76 -20.06 -11.59
CA ASP A 55 -20.05 -21.42 -11.17
C ASP A 55 -19.21 -21.77 -9.93
N GLY A 56 -19.73 -21.46 -8.75
CA GLY A 56 -19.11 -21.88 -7.49
C GLY A 56 -17.82 -21.14 -7.11
N LEU A 57 -16.95 -21.82 -6.37
CA LEU A 57 -15.69 -21.28 -5.86
C LEU A 57 -14.53 -21.92 -6.63
N VAL A 58 -13.75 -21.10 -7.34
CA VAL A 58 -12.64 -21.59 -8.19
C VAL A 58 -11.33 -20.97 -7.79
N TRP A 59 -10.22 -21.65 -8.01
CA TRP A 59 -8.92 -20.99 -7.91
C TRP A 59 -8.77 -19.93 -9.00
N LEU A 60 -8.25 -18.77 -8.63
CA LEU A 60 -7.91 -17.71 -9.56
C LEU A 60 -6.79 -18.20 -10.50
N GLU A 61 -6.88 -17.85 -11.78
CA GLU A 61 -5.90 -18.29 -12.78
C GLU A 61 -4.49 -17.76 -12.42
N GLY A 62 -3.49 -18.63 -12.51
CA GLY A 62 -2.10 -18.32 -12.16
C GLY A 62 -1.75 -18.46 -10.67
N GLU A 63 -2.73 -18.69 -9.80
CA GLU A 63 -2.48 -18.95 -8.38
C GLU A 63 -2.09 -20.41 -8.11
N GLU A 64 -1.26 -20.61 -7.09
CA GLU A 64 -0.88 -21.95 -6.63
C GLU A 64 -2.08 -22.64 -5.98
N GLN A 65 -2.51 -23.78 -6.56
CA GLN A 65 -3.65 -24.54 -6.07
C GLN A 65 -3.26 -25.36 -4.84
N SER A 66 -3.43 -24.80 -3.65
CA SER A 66 -3.22 -25.52 -2.39
C SER A 66 -4.54 -26.12 -1.88
N GLY A 67 -4.93 -27.29 -2.39
CA GLY A 67 -6.13 -28.00 -1.95
C GLY A 67 -7.46 -27.48 -2.53
N PRO A 68 -8.61 -27.99 -2.07
CA PRO A 68 -9.92 -27.68 -2.65
C PRO A 68 -10.42 -26.28 -2.23
N CYS A 69 -10.75 -25.44 -3.22
CA CYS A 69 -11.29 -24.09 -2.99
C CYS A 69 -12.66 -24.09 -2.29
N GLU A 70 -13.45 -25.15 -2.47
CA GLU A 70 -14.83 -25.26 -1.98
C GLU A 70 -14.97 -25.72 -0.52
N ALA A 71 -13.87 -26.13 0.13
CA ALA A 71 -13.92 -26.83 1.42
C ALA A 71 -13.95 -25.89 2.65
N VAL A 72 -14.65 -24.75 2.57
CA VAL A 72 -14.79 -23.83 3.72
C VAL A 72 -16.01 -24.21 4.57
N PRO A 73 -15.83 -24.62 5.84
CA PRO A 73 -16.95 -24.99 6.69
C PRO A 73 -17.93 -23.84 6.95
N ASP A 74 -19.22 -24.16 7.02
CA ASP A 74 -20.25 -23.21 7.44
C ASP A 74 -19.91 -22.62 8.83
N GLY A 75 -20.01 -21.30 8.97
CA GLY A 75 -19.64 -20.57 10.19
C GLY A 75 -18.18 -20.11 10.29
N LYS A 76 -17.33 -20.45 9.32
CA LYS A 76 -15.95 -19.90 9.22
C LYS A 76 -15.82 -18.69 8.29
N TRP A 77 -16.93 -18.27 7.70
CA TRP A 77 -17.01 -17.10 6.84
C TRP A 77 -17.10 -15.82 7.66
N ILE A 78 -16.20 -14.88 7.40
CA ILE A 78 -16.41 -13.47 7.75
C ILE A 78 -17.33 -12.89 6.69
N ARG A 79 -18.44 -12.28 7.11
CA ARG A 79 -19.47 -11.72 6.23
C ARG A 79 -19.63 -10.23 6.49
N LYS A 80 -19.63 -9.41 5.42
CA LYS A 80 -19.99 -7.99 5.49
C LYS A 80 -20.87 -7.56 4.31
N PRO A 81 -21.80 -6.61 4.50
CA PRO A 81 -22.64 -6.10 3.42
C PRO A 81 -21.81 -5.28 2.42
N SER A 82 -22.13 -5.42 1.13
CA SER A 82 -21.55 -4.63 0.04
C SER A 82 -22.63 -4.30 -0.98
N GLY A 83 -23.34 -3.18 -0.76
CA GLY A 83 -24.45 -2.73 -1.59
C GLY A 83 -25.67 -3.67 -1.58
N LYS A 84 -25.93 -4.34 -2.70
CA LYS A 84 -27.06 -5.28 -2.87
C LYS A 84 -26.69 -6.73 -2.54
N SER A 85 -25.43 -6.99 -2.23
CA SER A 85 -24.89 -8.32 -1.95
C SER A 85 -24.16 -8.33 -0.61
N ASP A 86 -23.79 -9.52 -0.16
CA ASP A 86 -22.84 -9.71 0.94
C ASP A 86 -21.51 -10.22 0.37
N LEU A 87 -20.41 -9.68 0.89
CA LEU A 87 -19.08 -10.23 0.69
C LEU A 87 -18.76 -11.22 1.80
N PHE A 88 -18.11 -12.31 1.41
CA PHE A 88 -17.67 -13.39 2.27
C PHE A 88 -16.17 -13.53 2.09
N ILE A 89 -15.44 -13.67 3.19
CA ILE A 89 -14.03 -14.05 3.15
C ILE A 89 -13.75 -15.13 4.17
N HIS A 90 -12.90 -16.07 3.78
CA HIS A 90 -12.28 -17.02 4.67
C HIS A 90 -10.77 -16.95 4.46
N ALA A 91 -10.00 -16.89 5.55
CA ALA A 91 -8.55 -16.84 5.52
C ALA A 91 -8.00 -18.04 6.31
N ALA A 92 -7.45 -19.02 5.59
CA ALA A 92 -6.81 -20.20 6.16
C ALA A 92 -5.28 -19.98 6.20
N GLY A 93 -4.69 -19.97 7.40
CA GLY A 93 -3.27 -19.69 7.59
C GLY A 93 -2.96 -18.97 8.92
N PRO A 94 -1.76 -18.38 9.07
CA PRO A 94 -0.64 -18.50 8.13
C PRO A 94 0.03 -19.88 8.25
N SER A 95 0.56 -20.41 7.14
CA SER A 95 1.33 -21.66 7.11
C SER A 95 2.76 -21.47 6.59
N GLY A 96 3.67 -22.34 7.02
CA GLY A 96 5.08 -22.34 6.59
C GLY A 96 5.90 -21.11 7.03
N SER A 97 7.17 -21.09 6.64
CA SER A 97 8.11 -19.98 6.92
C SER A 97 7.74 -18.70 6.17
N GLY A 98 7.10 -18.84 5.00
CA GLY A 98 6.57 -17.73 4.20
C GLY A 98 5.25 -17.17 4.71
N ARG A 99 4.67 -17.72 5.78
CA ARG A 99 3.41 -17.26 6.38
C ARG A 99 2.30 -17.08 5.33
N TYR A 100 2.14 -18.09 4.49
CA TYR A 100 1.16 -18.07 3.40
C TYR A 100 -0.25 -18.26 3.94
N TRP A 101 -1.19 -17.59 3.30
CA TRP A 101 -2.62 -17.71 3.53
C TRP A 101 -3.29 -18.18 2.26
N THR A 102 -4.23 -19.11 2.40
CA THR A 102 -5.23 -19.37 1.38
C THR A 102 -6.45 -18.52 1.70
N LEU A 103 -6.79 -17.62 0.79
CA LEU A 103 -7.96 -16.76 0.91
C LEU A 103 -9.05 -17.27 -0.03
N THR A 104 -10.24 -17.47 0.50
CA THR A 104 -11.45 -17.70 -0.30
C THR A 104 -12.32 -16.47 -0.18
N VAL A 105 -12.57 -15.81 -1.30
CA VAL A 105 -13.38 -14.60 -1.38
C VAL A 105 -14.62 -14.88 -2.22
N GLY A 106 -15.79 -14.57 -1.69
CA GLY A 106 -17.04 -14.88 -2.38
C GLY A 106 -18.09 -13.79 -2.23
N VAL A 107 -19.07 -13.87 -3.12
CA VAL A 107 -20.24 -13.00 -3.14
C VAL A 107 -21.50 -13.85 -3.02
N GLY A 108 -22.41 -13.41 -2.16
CA GLY A 108 -23.71 -14.04 -1.98
C GLY A 108 -24.85 -13.01 -1.96
N ARG A 109 -26.08 -13.52 -1.97
CA ARG A 109 -27.26 -12.68 -1.68
C ARG A 109 -27.20 -12.24 -0.22
N LYS A 110 -27.85 -11.11 0.08
CA LYS A 110 -28.00 -10.66 1.47
C LYS A 110 -28.53 -11.76 2.37
N ASN A 111 -27.96 -11.86 3.57
CA ASN A 111 -28.31 -12.83 4.61
C ASN A 111 -28.03 -14.30 4.24
N SER A 112 -27.30 -14.58 3.16
CA SER A 112 -26.86 -15.95 2.87
C SER A 112 -25.86 -16.42 3.93
N SER A 113 -25.84 -17.72 4.20
CA SER A 113 -24.87 -18.35 5.12
C SER A 113 -23.50 -18.55 4.47
N LYS A 114 -23.45 -18.65 3.13
CA LYS A 114 -22.24 -18.87 2.34
C LYS A 114 -22.32 -18.12 1.00
N PRO A 115 -21.19 -17.83 0.35
CA PRO A 115 -21.20 -17.24 -0.98
C PRO A 115 -21.79 -18.21 -2.01
N ALA A 116 -22.44 -17.66 -3.04
CA ALA A 116 -22.92 -18.43 -4.18
C ALA A 116 -21.81 -18.67 -5.22
N ARG A 117 -20.85 -17.73 -5.27
CA ARG A 117 -19.73 -17.73 -6.19
C ARG A 117 -18.53 -17.00 -5.62
N GLY A 118 -17.34 -17.27 -6.15
CA GLY A 118 -16.13 -16.66 -5.62
C GLY A 118 -14.85 -17.20 -6.23
N ILE A 119 -13.74 -16.85 -5.58
CA ILE A 119 -12.40 -17.27 -5.94
C ILE A 119 -11.58 -17.68 -4.73
N CYS A 120 -10.55 -18.47 -4.98
CA CYS A 120 -9.43 -18.70 -4.07
C CYS A 120 -8.13 -18.11 -4.63
N LEU A 121 -7.29 -17.59 -3.74
CA LEU A 121 -5.95 -17.11 -4.06
C LEU A 121 -5.03 -17.27 -2.86
N ALA A 122 -3.71 -17.23 -3.10
CA ALA A 122 -2.71 -17.23 -2.05
C ALA A 122 -2.19 -15.82 -1.79
N THR A 123 -1.78 -15.55 -0.55
CA THR A 123 -0.99 -14.36 -0.23
C THR A 123 0.01 -14.64 0.88
N SER A 124 1.08 -13.85 0.96
CA SER A 124 2.06 -13.94 2.05
C SER A 124 1.96 -12.74 2.98
N THR A 125 1.93 -13.01 4.29
CA THR A 125 2.04 -11.96 5.32
C THR A 125 3.38 -12.08 6.06
N VAL A 126 4.43 -12.51 5.37
CA VAL A 126 5.76 -12.68 5.96
C VAL A 126 6.33 -11.35 6.48
N GLY A 127 5.99 -10.24 5.80
CA GLY A 127 6.37 -8.87 6.17
C GLY A 127 5.72 -8.36 7.46
N TRP A 128 4.68 -9.03 7.97
CA TRP A 128 4.06 -8.69 9.25
C TRP A 128 5.06 -8.63 10.42
N ARG A 129 6.16 -9.40 10.34
CA ARG A 129 7.23 -9.41 11.35
C ARG A 129 7.90 -8.04 11.55
N THR A 130 8.01 -7.25 10.48
CA THR A 130 8.62 -5.92 10.52
C THR A 130 7.60 -4.86 10.94
N LEU A 131 6.29 -5.14 10.75
CA LEU A 131 5.17 -4.31 11.15
C LEU A 131 4.69 -4.65 12.58
N GLN A 132 5.47 -4.25 13.57
CA GLN A 132 5.05 -4.30 14.98
C GLN A 132 4.15 -3.10 15.33
N GLN A 133 3.17 -3.32 16.23
CA GLN A 133 2.26 -2.31 16.79
C GLN A 133 1.23 -1.72 15.81
N PHE A 134 0.83 -2.45 14.78
CA PHE A 134 -0.25 -1.99 13.91
C PHE A 134 -1.62 -2.14 14.58
N LYS A 135 -2.42 -1.07 14.53
CA LYS A 135 -3.73 -0.98 15.20
C LYS A 135 -4.76 -2.01 14.71
N MET A 136 -4.64 -2.48 13.46
CA MET A 136 -5.55 -3.47 12.88
C MET A 136 -5.04 -4.90 13.10
N SER A 137 -4.71 -5.23 14.35
CA SER A 137 -4.36 -6.59 14.77
C SER A 137 -5.53 -7.20 15.53
N PRO A 138 -6.12 -8.34 15.08
CA PRO A 138 -5.69 -9.17 13.94
C PRO A 138 -6.00 -8.52 12.58
N LEU A 139 -5.29 -8.97 11.54
CA LEU A 139 -5.48 -8.53 10.15
C LEU A 139 -6.95 -8.61 9.73
N VAL A 140 -7.51 -7.46 9.32
CA VAL A 140 -8.89 -7.36 8.85
C VAL A 140 -8.91 -7.60 7.35
N TRP A 141 -9.65 -8.60 6.90
CA TRP A 141 -9.73 -9.00 5.48
C TRP A 141 -10.96 -8.44 4.74
N LEU A 142 -11.98 -8.01 5.49
CA LEU A 142 -13.18 -7.34 4.98
C LEU A 142 -13.50 -6.13 5.86
N ASP A 143 -13.54 -4.94 5.27
CA ASP A 143 -13.95 -3.73 5.97
C ASP A 143 -14.53 -2.67 5.04
N ASP A 144 -15.27 -1.71 5.58
CA ASP A 144 -15.70 -0.50 4.87
C ASP A 144 -14.60 0.57 5.04
N VAL A 145 -13.62 0.55 4.13
CA VAL A 145 -12.36 1.31 4.24
C VAL A 145 -12.58 2.79 3.95
N ASP A 146 -13.52 3.12 3.08
CA ASP A 146 -13.83 4.49 2.67
C ASP A 146 -15.03 5.10 3.41
N GLY A 147 -15.82 4.30 4.12
CA GLY A 147 -16.96 4.73 4.92
C GLY A 147 -18.24 4.93 4.09
N ASP A 148 -18.34 4.34 2.90
CA ASP A 148 -19.50 4.46 2.02
C ASP A 148 -20.65 3.49 2.36
N GLY A 149 -20.47 2.66 3.39
CA GLY A 149 -21.41 1.63 3.83
C GLY A 149 -21.31 0.32 3.07
N LYS A 150 -20.31 0.15 2.19
CA LYS A 150 -20.06 -1.08 1.44
C LYS A 150 -18.69 -1.62 1.82
N ALA A 151 -18.65 -2.88 2.25
CA ALA A 151 -17.38 -3.52 2.51
C ALA A 151 -16.56 -3.71 1.22
N GLU A 152 -15.26 -3.57 1.38
CA GLU A 152 -14.20 -3.97 0.47
C GLU A 152 -13.41 -5.16 0.99
N VAL A 153 -12.73 -5.82 0.07
CA VAL A 153 -11.75 -6.87 0.36
C VAL A 153 -10.39 -6.21 0.56
N ILE A 154 -9.76 -6.49 1.69
CA ILE A 154 -8.39 -6.04 1.99
C ILE A 154 -7.47 -7.24 1.82
N LEU A 155 -6.70 -7.24 0.74
CA LEU A 155 -5.68 -8.25 0.46
C LEU A 155 -4.34 -7.80 1.05
N TRP A 156 -3.99 -8.38 2.20
CA TRP A 156 -2.67 -8.20 2.81
C TRP A 156 -1.60 -8.93 2.01
N ASP A 157 -0.45 -8.30 1.81
CA ASP A 157 0.65 -8.85 1.02
C ASP A 157 2.01 -8.38 1.55
N SER A 158 3.07 -9.07 1.16
CA SER A 158 4.45 -8.74 1.55
C SER A 158 5.27 -8.30 0.35
N PHE A 159 6.15 -7.33 0.54
CA PHE A 159 7.04 -6.83 -0.52
C PHE A 159 8.49 -6.78 -0.04
N PRO A 160 9.48 -7.01 -0.92
CA PRO A 160 10.88 -6.87 -0.57
C PRO A 160 11.25 -5.39 -0.38
N ILE A 161 11.92 -5.05 0.72
CA ILE A 161 12.33 -3.65 1.00
C ILE A 161 13.46 -3.18 0.07
N HIS A 162 14.22 -4.11 -0.48
CA HIS A 162 15.23 -3.88 -1.52
C HIS A 162 15.37 -5.11 -2.42
N LYS A 163 16.07 -4.99 -3.55
CA LYS A 163 16.18 -6.03 -4.60
C LYS A 163 16.64 -7.39 -4.06
N ASP A 164 17.61 -7.39 -3.15
CA ASP A 164 18.22 -8.60 -2.60
C ASP A 164 17.72 -8.93 -1.18
N ALA A 165 16.51 -8.47 -0.83
CA ALA A 165 15.94 -8.69 0.49
C ALA A 165 15.70 -10.17 0.78
N SER A 166 16.19 -10.65 1.92
CA SER A 166 15.78 -11.93 2.49
C SER A 166 14.34 -11.85 3.01
N MET A 167 13.67 -12.98 3.26
CA MET A 167 12.31 -12.99 3.83
C MET A 167 12.20 -12.27 5.19
N ALA A 168 13.32 -12.01 5.87
CA ALA A 168 13.35 -11.23 7.11
C ALA A 168 13.24 -9.72 6.89
N GLU A 169 13.51 -9.26 5.67
CA GLU A 169 13.60 -7.87 5.25
C GLU A 169 12.41 -7.49 4.34
N PHE A 170 11.27 -8.16 4.54
CA PHE A 170 10.04 -7.85 3.81
C PHE A 170 9.21 -6.83 4.59
N GLY A 171 8.67 -5.86 3.85
CA GLY A 171 7.62 -4.97 4.30
C GLY A 171 6.24 -5.60 4.08
N MET A 172 5.24 -4.98 4.68
CA MET A 172 3.84 -5.36 4.58
C MET A 172 3.07 -4.26 3.85
N THR A 173 2.23 -4.63 2.89
CA THR A 173 1.31 -3.75 2.18
C THR A 173 -0.10 -4.33 2.18
N ALA A 174 -1.05 -3.57 1.65
CA ALA A 174 -2.42 -3.99 1.49
C ALA A 174 -3.05 -3.41 0.24
N TRP A 175 -3.81 -4.25 -0.46
CA TRP A 175 -4.53 -3.92 -1.68
C TRP A 175 -6.04 -3.99 -1.41
N VAL A 176 -6.74 -2.90 -1.67
CA VAL A 176 -8.18 -2.79 -1.41
C VAL A 176 -8.93 -3.05 -2.72
N TYR A 177 -9.88 -3.98 -2.72
CA TYR A 177 -10.70 -4.29 -3.89
C TYR A 177 -12.18 -4.06 -3.63
N ARG A 178 -12.84 -3.38 -4.57
CA ARG A 178 -14.27 -3.08 -4.54
C ARG A 178 -15.06 -4.03 -5.43
N LEU A 179 -16.21 -4.48 -4.92
CA LEU A 179 -17.15 -5.25 -5.71
C LEU A 179 -17.83 -4.37 -6.77
N THR A 180 -17.73 -4.79 -8.02
CA THR A 180 -18.41 -4.15 -9.17
C THR A 180 -19.73 -4.85 -9.48
N SER A 181 -20.62 -4.15 -10.21
CA SER A 181 -21.87 -4.72 -10.71
C SER A 181 -21.68 -5.90 -11.67
N GLU A 182 -20.51 -5.99 -12.32
CA GLU A 182 -20.13 -7.09 -13.22
C GLU A 182 -19.80 -8.39 -12.45
N GLY A 183 -19.76 -8.35 -11.12
CA GLY A 183 -19.36 -9.52 -10.33
C GLY A 183 -17.86 -9.77 -10.37
N SER A 184 -17.07 -8.70 -10.34
CA SER A 184 -15.63 -8.77 -10.17
C SER A 184 -15.20 -7.84 -9.04
N LEU A 185 -14.06 -8.14 -8.40
CA LEU A 185 -13.43 -7.23 -7.46
C LEU A 185 -12.35 -6.45 -8.21
N VAL A 186 -12.43 -5.13 -8.19
CA VAL A 186 -11.47 -4.25 -8.89
C VAL A 186 -10.66 -3.47 -7.88
N LEU A 187 -9.36 -3.39 -8.12
CA LEU A 187 -8.44 -2.67 -7.25
C LEU A 187 -8.82 -1.20 -7.15
N ASP A 188 -8.99 -0.72 -5.91
CA ASP A 188 -9.15 0.67 -5.58
C ASP A 188 -7.80 1.26 -5.12
N TRP A 189 -7.17 1.98 -6.05
CA TRP A 189 -5.90 2.67 -5.81
C TRP A 189 -5.99 3.68 -4.66
N ASN A 190 -7.08 4.41 -4.53
CA ASN A 190 -7.18 5.47 -3.52
C ASN A 190 -7.24 4.86 -2.12
N SER A 191 -8.05 3.83 -1.92
CA SER A 191 -8.14 3.12 -0.64
C SER A 191 -6.87 2.35 -0.33
N SER A 192 -6.24 1.73 -1.33
CA SER A 192 -4.94 1.06 -1.17
C SER A 192 -3.85 2.05 -0.73
N ARG A 193 -3.77 3.22 -1.36
CA ARG A 193 -2.81 4.29 -0.99
C ARG A 193 -3.12 4.90 0.39
N LYS A 194 -4.39 5.03 0.75
CA LYS A 194 -4.81 5.44 2.10
C LYS A 194 -4.27 4.45 3.13
N LEU A 195 -4.49 3.16 2.94
CA LEU A 195 -4.03 2.12 3.84
C LEU A 195 -2.48 2.03 3.87
N ALA A 196 -1.81 2.22 2.74
CA ALA A 196 -0.34 2.33 2.69
C ALA A 196 0.21 3.49 3.54
N ARG A 197 -0.48 4.65 3.56
CA ARG A 197 -0.11 5.77 4.44
C ARG A 197 -0.25 5.41 5.92
N GLU A 198 -1.31 4.69 6.28
CA GLU A 198 -1.51 4.21 7.66
C GLU A 198 -0.45 3.20 8.07
N LEU A 199 -0.09 2.28 7.18
CA LEU A 199 1.01 1.33 7.37
C LEU A 199 2.35 2.05 7.53
N ALA A 200 2.64 3.03 6.69
CA ALA A 200 3.86 3.83 6.80
C ALA A 200 3.96 4.57 8.14
N ALA A 201 2.83 5.10 8.64
CA ALA A 201 2.77 5.71 9.97
C ALA A 201 3.04 4.67 11.07
N ALA A 202 2.47 3.47 10.97
CA ALA A 202 2.69 2.39 11.93
C ALA A 202 4.15 1.90 11.95
N TYR A 203 4.82 1.83 10.80
CA TYR A 203 6.25 1.53 10.71
C TYR A 203 7.13 2.58 11.41
N ARG A 204 6.71 3.85 11.44
CA ARG A 204 7.42 4.94 12.12
C ARG A 204 7.21 4.97 13.63
N LEU A 205 6.25 4.21 14.17
CA LEU A 205 6.05 4.16 15.62
C LEU A 205 7.30 3.57 16.31
N PRO A 206 7.70 4.15 17.46
CA PRO A 206 8.88 3.71 18.18
C PRO A 206 8.68 2.29 18.73
N LEU A 207 9.74 1.50 18.63
CA LEU A 207 9.77 0.13 19.12
C LEU A 207 10.13 0.08 20.61
N SER A 208 9.51 -0.84 21.35
CA SER A 208 9.96 -1.22 22.69
C SER A 208 11.32 -1.93 22.58
N SER A 209 12.32 -1.54 23.37
CA SER A 209 13.71 -2.01 23.28
C SER A 209 13.85 -3.49 23.68
N PRO A 210 13.71 -4.44 22.71
CA PRO A 210 14.82 -5.16 22.08
C PRO A 210 14.79 -5.16 20.54
N THR A 211 13.81 -4.51 19.90
CA THR A 211 13.61 -4.58 18.44
C THR A 211 14.25 -3.41 17.67
N GLN A 212 15.11 -2.62 18.32
CA GLN A 212 15.83 -1.50 17.68
C GLN A 212 16.61 -1.91 16.43
N GLN A 213 17.07 -3.16 16.34
CA GLN A 213 17.73 -3.70 15.14
C GLN A 213 16.85 -3.66 13.89
N LEU A 214 15.52 -3.62 14.03
CA LEU A 214 14.57 -3.50 12.92
C LEU A 214 14.31 -2.04 12.50
N ALA A 215 14.81 -1.05 13.23
CA ALA A 215 14.52 0.36 12.96
C ALA A 215 14.90 0.80 11.53
N PRO A 216 16.07 0.41 10.97
CA PRO A 216 16.40 0.74 9.59
C PRO A 216 15.39 0.15 8.59
N LEU A 217 15.09 -1.14 8.69
CA LEU A 217 14.13 -1.84 7.82
C LEU A 217 12.73 -1.20 7.89
N ARG A 218 12.29 -0.83 9.09
CA ARG A 218 11.00 -0.14 9.28
C ARG A 218 10.99 1.24 8.61
N GLY A 219 12.09 1.98 8.71
CA GLY A 219 12.26 3.27 8.04
C GLY A 219 12.17 3.15 6.53
N GLU A 220 12.84 2.16 5.95
CA GLU A 220 12.82 1.89 4.50
C GLU A 220 11.43 1.42 4.02
N ALA A 221 10.78 0.49 4.75
CA ALA A 221 9.41 0.08 4.45
C ALA A 221 8.43 1.26 4.51
N ALA A 222 8.55 2.14 5.51
CA ALA A 222 7.74 3.35 5.60
C ALA A 222 7.98 4.32 4.44
N ALA A 223 9.22 4.46 3.98
CA ALA A 223 9.56 5.30 2.83
C ALA A 223 8.95 4.74 1.53
N ALA A 224 9.09 3.42 1.29
CA ALA A 224 8.50 2.73 0.15
C ALA A 224 6.98 2.89 0.09
N LEU A 225 6.30 2.65 1.22
CA LEU A 225 4.84 2.83 1.35
C LEU A 225 4.41 4.27 1.08
N MET A 226 5.16 5.27 1.55
CA MET A 226 4.86 6.67 1.25
C MET A 226 5.05 7.01 -0.22
N MET A 227 6.09 6.50 -0.88
CA MET A 227 6.28 6.73 -2.33
C MET A 227 5.07 6.23 -3.13
N PHE A 228 4.56 5.04 -2.81
CA PHE A 228 3.33 4.53 -3.42
C PHE A 228 2.08 5.34 -3.04
N ALA A 229 1.93 5.67 -1.75
CA ALA A 229 0.78 6.44 -1.25
C ALA A 229 0.67 7.84 -1.88
N GLU A 230 1.81 8.44 -2.26
CA GLU A 230 1.93 9.74 -2.92
C GLU A 230 1.95 9.64 -4.45
N ALA A 231 1.81 8.44 -5.03
CA ALA A 231 1.94 8.20 -6.47
C ALA A 231 3.26 8.73 -7.05
N ARG A 232 4.36 8.54 -6.31
CA ARG A 232 5.74 8.91 -6.70
C ARG A 232 6.56 7.74 -7.23
N CYS A 233 5.90 6.60 -7.44
CA CYS A 233 6.46 5.45 -8.10
C CYS A 233 5.41 4.84 -9.03
N ALA A 234 5.87 4.15 -10.08
CA ALA A 234 5.01 3.52 -11.06
C ALA A 234 4.76 2.05 -10.71
N VAL A 235 3.48 1.65 -10.68
CA VAL A 235 3.07 0.24 -10.63
C VAL A 235 2.73 -0.21 -12.04
N ALA A 236 3.30 -1.33 -12.50
CA ALA A 236 3.00 -1.87 -13.81
C ALA A 236 1.49 -2.10 -13.99
N GLY A 237 0.94 -1.66 -15.13
CA GLY A 237 -0.49 -1.78 -15.44
C GLY A 237 -1.39 -0.71 -14.80
N GLN A 238 -0.85 0.22 -14.01
CA GLN A 238 -1.60 1.41 -13.61
C GLN A 238 -1.70 2.36 -14.81
N GLU A 239 -2.88 2.49 -15.42
CA GLU A 239 -3.13 3.52 -16.43
C GLU A 239 -2.88 4.91 -15.81
N SER A 240 -2.00 5.70 -16.42
CA SER A 240 -1.78 7.09 -16.07
C SER A 240 -3.06 7.87 -16.33
N ARG A 241 -3.82 8.20 -15.28
CA ARG A 241 -4.95 9.12 -15.35
C ARG A 241 -4.50 10.56 -15.54
#